data_AF-A0A3M1BBW3-F1
#
_entry.id   AF-A0A3M1BBW3-F1
#
_cell.length_a   1.000
_cell.length_b   1.000
_cell.length_c   1.000
_cell.angle_alpha   90.00
_cell.angle_beta   90.00
_cell.angle_gamma   90.00
#
_symmetry.space_group_name_H-M   'P 1'
#
loop_
_entity.id
_entity.type
_entity.pdbx_description
1 polymer ?
#
loop_
_entity_poly.entity_id
_entity_poly.type
_entity_poly.pdbx_seq_one_letter_code
_entity_poly.pdbx_strand_id
1 'polypeptide(L)'
;AKGKEIYEKMCTACHKPTEKFIGPAQKGVLERRTPEWVMNMILNPEGMVKEDPIAKKLLMEYNGSPMANQNLTEEEARAVLEYFRTL
;
A
#
# COMPACT_ATOMS: atom_id res chain seq x y z
N ALA A 1 -18.37 -2.36 -0.69
CA ALA A 1 -17.81 -1.46 -1.73
C ALA A 1 -16.50 -2.06 -2.19
N LYS A 2 -16.30 -2.18 -3.51
CA LYS A 2 -15.27 -3.03 -4.13
C LYS A 2 -13.86 -2.83 -3.53
N GLY A 3 -13.43 -1.58 -3.31
CA GLY A 3 -12.13 -1.27 -2.73
C GLY A 3 -11.90 -1.80 -1.32
N LYS A 4 -12.91 -1.66 -0.44
CA LYS A 4 -12.87 -2.20 0.92
C LYS A 4 -12.74 -3.73 0.92
N GLU A 5 -13.50 -4.40 0.07
CA GLU A 5 -13.48 -5.87 -0.05
C GLU A 5 -12.11 -6.39 -0.55
N ILE A 6 -11.48 -5.69 -1.50
CA ILE A 6 -10.12 -6.02 -1.95
C ILE A 6 -9.12 -5.78 -0.83
N TYR A 7 -9.19 -4.63 -0.15
CA TYR A 7 -8.32 -4.31 0.98
C TYR A 7 -8.40 -5.37 2.08
N GLU A 8 -9.61 -5.79 2.45
CA GLU A 8 -9.83 -6.85 3.43
C GLU A 8 -9.15 -8.15 3.04
N LYS A 9 -9.24 -8.55 1.76
CA LYS A 9 -8.65 -9.81 1.27
C LYS A 9 -7.14 -9.75 1.08
N MET A 10 -6.61 -8.64 0.58
CA MET A 10 -5.24 -8.57 0.05
C MET A 10 -4.28 -7.77 0.92
N CYS A 11 -4.78 -6.92 1.83
CA CYS A 11 -3.92 -5.96 2.55
C CYS A 11 -3.91 -6.19 4.07
N THR A 12 -5.01 -6.67 4.65
CA THR A 12 -5.16 -6.75 6.13
C THR A 12 -4.26 -7.77 6.82
N ALA A 13 -3.70 -8.71 6.05
CA ALA A 13 -2.70 -9.65 6.55
C ALA A 13 -1.43 -8.92 7.06
N CYS A 14 -1.08 -7.79 6.44
CA CYS A 14 0.13 -7.03 6.79
C CYS A 14 -0.17 -5.63 7.34
N HIS A 15 -1.35 -5.09 7.08
CA HIS A 15 -1.66 -3.70 7.38
C HIS A 15 -2.86 -3.51 8.30
N LYS A 16 -2.75 -2.50 9.16
CA LYS A 16 -3.85 -1.97 9.95
C LYS A 16 -4.10 -0.53 9.53
N PRO A 17 -5.36 -0.09 9.33
CA PRO A 17 -5.65 1.24 8.80
C PRO A 17 -5.04 2.38 9.62
N THR A 18 -4.95 2.25 10.94
CA THR A 18 -4.63 3.34 11.87
C THR A 18 -3.33 3.16 12.66
N GLU A 19 -2.66 2.03 12.56
CA GLU A 19 -1.49 1.72 13.38
C GLU A 19 -0.42 0.95 12.61
N LYS A 20 0.81 1.00 13.12
CA LYS A 20 1.93 0.22 12.59
C LYS A 20 1.68 -1.27 12.85
N PHE A 21 1.90 -2.11 11.85
CA PHE A 21 1.86 -3.56 12.00
C PHE A 21 3.07 -4.19 11.29
N ILE A 22 2.87 -5.17 10.40
CA ILE A 22 3.93 -5.67 9.51
C ILE A 22 4.27 -4.61 8.46
N GLY A 23 3.26 -3.85 7.99
CA GLY A 23 3.42 -2.69 7.14
C GLY A 23 2.83 -1.41 7.74
N PRO A 24 3.01 -0.25 7.06
CA PRO A 24 2.52 1.05 7.52
C PRO A 24 0.99 1.18 7.56
N ALA A 25 0.53 2.17 8.32
CA ALA A 25 -0.88 2.56 8.38
C ALA A 25 -1.30 3.32 7.10
N GLN A 26 -2.48 3.00 6.58
CA GLN A 26 -3.05 3.58 5.35
C GLN A 26 -3.80 4.89 5.60
N LYS A 27 -4.35 5.09 6.79
CA LYS A 27 -5.13 6.29 7.10
C LYS A 27 -4.27 7.54 6.90
N GLY A 28 -4.76 8.49 6.12
CA GLY A 28 -4.04 9.71 5.73
C GLY A 28 -2.86 9.47 4.77
N VAL A 29 -2.73 8.31 4.13
CA VAL A 29 -1.61 8.05 3.20
C VAL A 29 -1.58 9.05 2.05
N LEU A 30 -2.75 9.53 1.61
CA LEU A 30 -2.88 10.52 0.54
C LEU A 30 -2.54 11.96 0.96
N GLU A 31 -2.39 12.21 2.26
CA GLU A 31 -1.81 13.45 2.77
C GLU A 31 -0.27 13.38 2.75
N ARG A 32 0.28 12.17 2.79
CA ARG A 32 1.73 11.91 2.87
C ARG A 32 2.34 11.59 1.51
N ARG A 33 1.56 11.05 0.57
CA ARG A 33 2.02 10.51 -0.72
C ARG A 33 1.01 10.84 -1.82
N THR A 34 1.50 10.97 -3.05
CA THR A 34 0.61 11.19 -4.19
C THR A 34 -0.16 9.90 -4.53
N PRO A 35 -1.34 10.01 -5.18
CA PRO A 35 -2.09 8.84 -5.64
C PRO A 35 -1.27 7.91 -6.54
N GLU A 36 -0.43 8.47 -7.42
CA GLU A 36 0.43 7.72 -8.34
C GLU A 36 1.46 6.89 -7.57
N TRP A 37 2.06 7.46 -6.53
CA TRP A 37 3.02 6.74 -5.69
C TRP A 37 2.35 5.55 -4.98
N VAL A 38 1.14 5.75 -4.45
CA VAL A 38 0.37 4.68 -3.79
C VAL A 38 -0.01 3.59 -4.79
N MET A 39 -0.47 3.96 -5.98
CA MET A 39 -0.80 3.03 -7.06
C MET A 39 0.43 2.21 -7.49
N ASN A 40 1.58 2.86 -7.68
CA ASN A 40 2.82 2.18 -8.04
C ASN A 40 3.28 1.21 -6.93
N MET A 41 3.10 1.58 -5.66
CA MET A 41 3.42 0.69 -4.55
C MET A 41 2.52 -0.54 -4.50
N ILE A 42 1.23 -0.41 -4.86
CA ILE A 42 0.29 -1.54 -4.93
C ILE A 42 0.60 -2.45 -6.13
N LEU A 43 0.91 -1.87 -7.29
CA LEU A 43 1.06 -2.58 -8.56
C LEU A 43 2.46 -3.16 -8.80
N ASN A 44 3.50 -2.52 -8.24
CA ASN A 44 4.89 -2.87 -8.47
C ASN A 44 5.77 -2.60 -7.21
N PRO A 45 5.48 -3.24 -6.07
CA PRO A 45 6.21 -2.99 -4.83
C PRO A 45 7.69 -3.33 -4.94
N GLU A 46 8.07 -4.39 -5.67
CA GLU A 46 9.47 -4.77 -5.83
C GLU A 46 10.27 -3.73 -6.64
N GLY A 47 9.66 -3.18 -7.70
CA GLY A 47 10.26 -2.09 -8.47
C GLY A 47 10.38 -0.81 -7.64
N MET A 48 9.34 -0.46 -6.89
CA MET A 48 9.36 0.71 -6.00
C MET A 48 10.48 0.61 -4.97
N VAL A 49 10.67 -0.53 -4.30
CA VAL A 49 11.75 -0.71 -3.32
C VAL A 49 13.16 -0.56 -3.94
N LYS A 50 13.33 -0.91 -5.21
CA LYS A 50 14.63 -0.78 -5.91
C LYS A 50 14.92 0.68 -6.29
N GLU A 51 13.93 1.37 -6.84
CA GLU A 51 14.11 2.66 -7.50
C GLU A 51 13.72 3.87 -6.62
N ASP A 52 12.72 3.71 -5.75
CA ASP A 52 12.17 4.81 -4.94
C ASP A 52 12.81 4.85 -3.53
N PRO A 53 13.44 5.97 -3.14
CA PRO A 53 14.14 6.07 -1.86
C PRO A 53 13.19 6.01 -0.65
N ILE A 54 11.92 6.40 -0.81
CA ILE A 54 10.91 6.33 0.26
C ILE A 54 10.50 4.88 0.49
N ALA A 55 10.23 4.12 -0.58
CA ALA A 55 9.91 2.70 -0.50
C ALA A 55 11.07 1.91 0.11
N LYS A 56 12.32 2.23 -0.28
CA LYS A 56 13.53 1.63 0.32
C LYS A 56 13.67 1.96 1.80
N LYS A 57 13.38 3.19 2.21
CA LYS A 57 13.39 3.58 3.63
C LYS A 57 12.30 2.85 4.42
N LEU A 58 11.10 2.73 3.86
CA LEU A 58 10.01 1.98 4.49
C LEU A 58 10.40 0.51 4.66
N LEU A 59 11.02 -0.12 3.67
CA LEU A 59 11.52 -1.50 3.84
C LEU A 59 12.43 -1.63 5.07
N MET A 60 13.37 -0.70 5.26
CA MET A 60 14.28 -0.71 6.42
C MET A 60 13.54 -0.46 7.74
N GLU A 61 12.59 0.48 7.76
CA GLU A 61 11.80 0.82 8.95
C GLU A 61 10.86 -0.30 9.41
N TYR A 62 10.50 -1.19 8.49
CA TYR A 62 9.65 -2.35 8.70
C TYR A 62 10.46 -3.67 8.68
N ASN A 63 11.67 -3.62 9.24
CA ASN A 63 12.55 -4.77 9.49
C ASN A 63 12.90 -5.61 8.25
N GLY A 64 12.96 -4.98 7.08
CA GLY A 64 13.24 -5.68 5.83
C GLY A 64 12.08 -6.54 5.33
N SER A 65 10.86 -6.37 5.85
CA SER A 65 9.68 -7.09 5.37
C SER A 65 9.21 -6.51 4.03
N PRO A 66 9.38 -7.21 2.90
CA PRO A 66 8.97 -6.71 1.60
C PRO A 66 7.45 -6.78 1.46
N MET A 67 6.85 -5.77 0.83
CA MET A 67 5.48 -5.87 0.35
C MET A 67 5.46 -6.78 -0.88
N ALA A 68 4.74 -7.89 -0.81
CA ALA A 68 4.59 -8.80 -1.95
C ALA A 68 3.61 -8.22 -2.98
N ASN A 69 3.90 -8.38 -4.27
CA ASN A 69 2.94 -8.05 -5.32
C ASN A 69 1.69 -8.92 -5.20
N GLN A 70 0.53 -8.28 -5.01
CA GLN A 70 -0.77 -8.95 -4.90
C GLN A 70 -1.38 -9.27 -6.27
N ASN A 71 -0.69 -8.95 -7.36
CA ASN A 71 -1.12 -9.11 -8.75
C ASN A 71 -2.48 -8.49 -9.03
N LEU A 72 -2.75 -7.35 -8.38
CA LEU A 72 -3.98 -6.58 -8.63
C LEU A 72 -3.91 -5.96 -10.03
N THR A 73 -5.06 -5.91 -10.68
CA THR A 73 -5.23 -5.09 -11.87
C THR A 73 -5.20 -3.60 -11.51
N GLU A 74 -4.97 -2.72 -12.50
CA GLU A 74 -5.00 -1.27 -12.27
C GLU A 74 -6.35 -0.80 -11.72
N GLU A 75 -7.46 -1.38 -12.19
CA GLU A 75 -8.80 -1.05 -11.70
C GLU A 75 -9.00 -1.45 -10.23
N GLU A 76 -8.50 -2.63 -9.84
CA GLU A 76 -8.55 -3.08 -8.45
C GLU A 76 -7.68 -2.23 -7.54
N ALA A 77 -6.46 -1.90 -7.98
CA ALA A 77 -5.57 -1.00 -7.25
C ALA A 77 -6.22 0.39 -7.09
N ARG A 78 -6.86 0.91 -8.14
CA ARG A 78 -7.61 2.18 -8.09
C ARG A 78 -8.79 2.09 -7.11
N ALA A 79 -9.51 0.98 -7.08
CA ALA A 79 -10.58 0.79 -6.10
C ALA A 79 -10.06 0.81 -4.66
N VAL A 80 -8.89 0.21 -4.39
CA VAL A 80 -8.23 0.27 -3.07
C VAL A 80 -7.76 1.68 -2.74
N LEU A 81 -7.18 2.40 -3.70
CA LEU A 81 -6.78 3.80 -3.55
C LEU A 81 -7.97 4.68 -3.14
N GLU A 82 -9.11 4.52 -3.80
CA GLU A 82 -10.33 5.27 -3.47
C GLU A 82 -10.88 4.89 -2.10
N TYR A 83 -10.73 3.63 -1.67
CA TYR A 83 -11.04 3.24 -0.30
C TYR A 83 -10.14 3.96 0.72
N PHE A 84 -8.85 4.18 0.43
CA PHE A 84 -7.97 4.93 1.35
C PHE A 84 -8.41 6.38 1.58
N ARG A 85 -9.12 7.01 0.64
CA ARG A 85 -9.73 8.35 0.84
C ARG A 85 -10.83 8.36 1.88
N THR A 86 -11.39 7.20 2.21
CA THR A 86 -12.49 7.05 3.16
C THR A 86 -12.04 6.66 4.58
N LEU A 87 -10.73 6.44 4.78
CA LEU A 87 -10.14 5.98 6.04
C LEU A 87 -9.93 7.08 7.08
#